data_AF-H2XM65-F1
#
_entry.id   AF-H2XM65-F1
#
_cell.length_a   1.000
_cell.length_b   1.000
_cell.length_c   1.000
_cell.angle_alpha   90.00
_cell.angle_beta   90.00
_cell.angle_gamma   90.00
#
_symmetry.space_group_name_H-M   'P 1'
#
loop_
_entity.id
_entity.type
_entity.pdbx_description
1 polymer ?
#
loop_
_entity_poly.entity_id
_entity_poly.type
_entity_poly.pdbx_seq_one_letter_code
_entity_poly.pdbx_strand_id
1 'polypeptide(L)'
;MSDAMHKHSDADVMISFASLRSAEESTIDTLQYQQIRTIAIIAEGIPEATTKKLNKLAREKNVSIIGPATVGGIKPGCFKIGNTGGMMDNILASKLYRPGSVAYV
;
A
#
# COMPACT_ATOMS: atom_id res chain seq x y z
N MET A 1 -15.21 -3.30 6.03
CA MET A 1 -14.18 -2.25 6.15
C MET A 1 -14.46 -1.32 7.34
N SER A 2 -15.68 -0.76 7.42
CA SER A 2 -16.12 0.14 8.50
C SER A 2 -15.72 -0.31 9.92
N ASP A 3 -16.04 -1.54 10.32
CA ASP A 3 -15.70 -2.04 11.67
C ASP A 3 -14.20 -1.97 11.99
N ALA A 4 -13.34 -2.28 11.02
CA ALA A 4 -11.90 -2.24 11.19
C ALA A 4 -11.40 -0.79 11.32
N MET A 5 -11.93 0.12 10.51
CA MET A 5 -11.58 1.55 10.54
C MET A 5 -12.01 2.19 11.86
N HIS A 6 -13.19 1.83 12.38
CA HIS A 6 -13.69 2.31 13.67
C HIS A 6 -12.91 1.76 14.86
N LYS A 7 -12.53 0.48 14.84
CA LYS A 7 -11.78 -0.15 15.94
C LYS A 7 -10.30 0.24 15.94
N HIS A 8 -9.75 0.68 14.81
CA HIS A 8 -8.34 1.01 14.62
C HIS A 8 -8.18 2.40 13.99
N SER A 9 -8.60 3.42 14.73
CA SER A 9 -8.52 4.84 14.30
C SER A 9 -7.09 5.34 14.09
N ASP A 10 -6.10 4.64 14.64
CA ASP A 10 -4.67 4.92 14.52
C ASP A 10 -4.05 4.37 13.22
N ALA A 11 -4.74 3.45 12.53
CA ALA A 11 -4.26 2.89 11.28
C ALA A 11 -4.33 3.94 10.16
N ASP A 12 -3.19 4.19 9.50
CA ASP A 12 -3.05 5.19 8.45
C ASP A 12 -2.59 4.63 7.09
N VAL A 13 -2.28 3.34 7.02
CA VAL A 13 -1.86 2.63 5.79
C VAL A 13 -2.75 1.42 5.54
N MET A 14 -3.25 1.30 4.30
CA MET A 14 -3.94 0.10 3.82
C MET A 14 -3.07 -0.65 2.80
N ILE A 15 -2.93 -1.97 2.97
CA ILE A 15 -2.26 -2.83 1.99
C ILE A 15 -3.31 -3.77 1.38
N SER A 16 -3.65 -3.54 0.12
CA SER A 16 -4.67 -4.31 -0.59
C SER A 16 -4.05 -5.47 -1.37
N PHE A 17 -4.31 -6.67 -0.86
CA PHE A 17 -4.07 -7.95 -1.56
C PHE A 17 -5.30 -8.45 -2.32
N ALA A 18 -6.28 -7.57 -2.57
CA ALA A 18 -7.45 -7.91 -3.37
C ALA A 18 -7.03 -8.38 -4.77
N SER A 19 -7.82 -9.26 -5.39
CA SER A 19 -7.58 -9.67 -6.78
C SER A 19 -7.78 -8.50 -7.74
N LEU A 20 -7.30 -8.63 -8.99
CA LEU A 20 -7.52 -7.61 -10.03
C LEU A 20 -9.00 -7.22 -10.23
N ARG A 21 -9.92 -8.13 -9.93
CA ARG A 21 -11.38 -7.92 -10.08
C ARG A 21 -11.98 -7.10 -8.94
N SER A 22 -11.35 -7.11 -7.77
CA SER A 22 -11.87 -6.49 -6.54
C SER A 22 -10.98 -5.36 -5.99
N ALA A 23 -9.80 -5.15 -6.59
CA ALA A 23 -8.88 -4.10 -6.19
C ALA A 23 -9.46 -2.69 -6.41
N GLU A 24 -10.26 -2.46 -7.46
CA GLU A 24 -10.92 -1.17 -7.69
C GLU A 24 -11.91 -0.84 -6.58
N GLU A 25 -12.90 -1.72 -6.36
CA GLU A 25 -13.95 -1.53 -5.36
C GLU A 25 -13.38 -1.35 -3.95
N SER A 26 -12.45 -2.22 -3.55
CA SER A 26 -11.81 -2.13 -2.23
C SER A 26 -11.01 -0.84 -2.03
N THR A 27 -10.34 -0.33 -3.08
CA THR A 27 -9.63 0.94 -3.02
C THR A 27 -10.60 2.12 -2.90
N ILE A 28 -11.70 2.11 -3.66
CA ILE A 28 -12.71 3.17 -3.62
C ILE A 28 -13.42 3.23 -2.25
N ASP A 29 -13.72 2.07 -1.66
CA ASP A 29 -14.27 1.99 -0.30
C ASP A 29 -13.27 2.55 0.72
N THR A 30 -11.99 2.18 0.62
CA THR A 30 -10.93 2.69 1.51
C THR A 30 -10.77 4.19 1.43
N LEU A 31 -10.88 4.77 0.23
CA LEU A 31 -10.79 6.20 0.01
C LEU A 31 -11.92 6.99 0.73
N GLN A 32 -12.97 6.36 1.24
CA GLN A 32 -13.98 7.04 2.06
C GLN A 32 -13.49 7.34 3.49
N TYR A 33 -12.43 6.67 3.95
CA TYR A 33 -11.93 6.82 5.32
C TYR A 33 -10.72 7.76 5.37
N GLN A 34 -10.91 8.97 5.92
CA GLN A 34 -9.89 10.02 5.97
C GLN A 34 -8.64 9.63 6.79
N GLN A 35 -8.74 8.65 7.69
CA GLN A 35 -7.60 8.16 8.47
C GLN A 35 -6.52 7.50 7.60
N ILE A 36 -6.90 6.91 6.45
CA ILE A 36 -5.97 6.24 5.55
C ILE A 36 -5.30 7.27 4.64
N ARG A 37 -3.99 7.39 4.76
CA ARG A 37 -3.15 8.34 4.00
C ARG A 37 -2.35 7.66 2.92
N THR A 38 -2.16 6.35 2.99
CA THR A 38 -1.41 5.57 1.98
C THR A 38 -2.09 4.24 1.69
N ILE A 39 -2.21 3.89 0.42
CA ILE A 39 -2.76 2.62 -0.06
C ILE A 39 -1.73 1.94 -0.96
N ALA A 40 -1.35 0.71 -0.62
CA ALA A 40 -0.54 -0.13 -1.51
C ALA A 40 -1.44 -1.15 -2.23
N ILE A 41 -1.43 -1.16 -3.57
CA ILE A 41 -2.25 -2.06 -4.39
C ILE A 41 -1.34 -3.12 -5.03
N ILE A 42 -1.45 -4.36 -4.57
CA ILE A 42 -0.55 -5.44 -4.99
C ILE A 42 -0.97 -6.05 -6.34
N ALA A 43 -2.27 -6.05 -6.64
CA ALA A 43 -2.82 -6.71 -7.81
C ALA A 43 -2.20 -6.21 -9.13
N GLU A 44 -1.81 -7.16 -9.98
CA GLU A 44 -1.41 -6.92 -11.36
C GLU A 44 -2.62 -7.06 -12.30
N GLY A 45 -2.55 -6.47 -13.50
CA GLY A 45 -3.57 -6.64 -14.53
C GLY A 45 -4.84 -5.81 -14.32
N ILE A 46 -4.80 -4.78 -13.47
CA ILE A 46 -5.90 -3.81 -13.37
C ILE A 46 -5.92 -2.96 -14.66
N PRO A 47 -7.07 -2.83 -15.36
CA PRO A 47 -7.16 -2.01 -16.56
C PRO A 47 -6.71 -0.56 -16.31
N GLU A 48 -5.93 0.00 -17.23
CA GLU A 48 -5.39 1.36 -17.08
C GLU A 48 -6.47 2.43 -16.89
N ALA A 49 -7.62 2.27 -17.54
CA ALA A 49 -8.75 3.19 -17.39
C ALA A 49 -9.26 3.23 -15.94
N THR A 50 -9.30 2.08 -15.27
CA THR A 50 -9.62 1.97 -13.84
C THR A 50 -8.53 2.63 -13.01
N THR A 51 -7.25 2.34 -13.27
CA THR A 51 -6.12 2.95 -12.54
C THR A 51 -6.12 4.47 -12.65
N LYS A 52 -6.47 5.04 -13.82
CA LYS A 52 -6.63 6.49 -14.01
C LYS A 52 -7.72 7.07 -13.11
N LYS A 53 -8.86 6.37 -12.95
CA LYS A 53 -9.93 6.79 -12.01
C LYS A 53 -9.45 6.77 -10.57
N LEU A 54 -8.77 5.70 -10.16
CA LEU A 54 -8.21 5.58 -8.80
C LEU A 54 -7.20 6.70 -8.51
N ASN A 55 -6.31 7.00 -9.45
CA ASN A 55 -5.33 8.09 -9.32
C ASN A 55 -6.01 9.46 -9.20
N LYS A 56 -7.09 9.70 -9.93
CA LYS A 56 -7.87 10.94 -9.82
C LYS A 56 -8.48 11.07 -8.42
N LEU A 57 -9.19 10.03 -7.96
CA LEU A 57 -9.84 10.02 -6.65
C LEU A 57 -8.83 10.15 -5.50
N ALA A 58 -7.69 9.48 -5.59
CA ALA A 58 -6.63 9.55 -4.60
C ALA A 58 -6.03 10.95 -4.50
N ARG A 59 -5.81 11.63 -5.64
CA ARG A 59 -5.35 13.03 -5.66
C ARG A 59 -6.37 13.98 -5.04
N GLU A 60 -7.65 13.82 -5.35
CA GLU A 60 -8.73 14.62 -4.76
C GLU A 60 -8.80 14.48 -3.23
N LYS A 61 -8.46 13.30 -2.72
CA LYS A 61 -8.49 12.98 -1.28
C LYS A 61 -7.13 13.11 -0.59
N ASN A 62 -6.08 13.53 -1.32
CA ASN A 62 -4.70 13.62 -0.82
C ASN A 62 -4.17 12.29 -0.22
N VAL A 63 -4.48 11.17 -0.86
CA VAL A 63 -4.03 9.83 -0.47
C VAL A 63 -2.93 9.36 -1.43
N SER A 64 -1.84 8.82 -0.89
CA SER A 64 -0.75 8.25 -1.69
C SER A 64 -1.09 6.83 -2.13
N ILE A 65 -0.94 6.52 -3.43
CA ILE A 65 -1.06 5.15 -3.95
C ILE A 65 0.33 4.63 -4.34
N ILE A 66 0.68 3.44 -3.84
CA ILE A 66 1.86 2.67 -4.25
C ILE A 66 1.36 1.46 -5.05
N GLY A 67 1.62 1.44 -6.35
CA GLY A 67 1.09 0.45 -7.29
C GLY A 67 0.10 1.06 -8.30
N PRO A 68 -0.75 0.26 -8.96
CA PRO A 68 -0.88 -1.21 -8.87
C PRO A 68 0.34 -1.99 -9.34
N ALA A 69 0.25 -3.33 -9.36
CA ALA A 69 1.31 -4.23 -9.85
C ALA A 69 2.66 -4.02 -9.16
N THR A 70 2.67 -4.06 -7.82
CA THR A 70 3.87 -3.87 -7.02
C THR A 70 3.93 -4.86 -5.86
N VAL A 71 5.15 -5.23 -5.45
CA VAL A 71 5.36 -5.91 -4.16
C VAL A 71 5.18 -4.94 -2.97
N GLY A 72 5.28 -3.64 -3.22
CA GLY A 72 5.19 -2.57 -2.24
C GLY A 72 6.49 -1.78 -2.09
N GLY A 73 7.12 -1.89 -0.93
CA GLY A 73 8.27 -1.08 -0.53
C GLY A 73 8.72 -1.40 0.90
N ILE A 74 9.93 -0.99 1.26
CA ILE A 74 10.48 -1.18 2.60
C ILE A 74 11.20 0.09 3.07
N LYS A 75 10.92 0.50 4.31
CA LYS A 75 11.67 1.50 5.06
C LYS A 75 12.41 0.78 6.20
N PRO A 76 13.71 0.48 6.03
CA PRO A 76 14.48 -0.27 7.02
C PRO A 76 14.40 0.32 8.43
N GLY A 77 14.09 -0.54 9.41
CA GLY A 77 13.89 -0.14 10.82
C GLY A 77 12.54 0.52 11.13
N CYS A 78 11.63 0.63 10.16
CA CYS A 78 10.31 1.24 10.38
C CYS A 78 9.17 0.34 9.93
N PHE A 79 9.04 0.09 8.63
CA PHE A 79 7.87 -0.57 8.05
C PHE A 79 8.22 -1.25 6.73
N LYS A 80 7.58 -2.39 6.44
CA LYS A 80 7.65 -3.06 5.14
C LYS A 80 6.24 -3.38 4.65
N ILE A 81 6.01 -3.20 3.35
CA ILE A 81 4.73 -3.49 2.72
C ILE A 81 4.74 -4.97 2.32
N GLY A 82 3.88 -5.76 2.97
CA GLY A 82 3.61 -7.14 2.60
C GLY A 82 4.87 -8.00 2.49
N ASN A 83 5.09 -8.56 1.29
CA ASN A 83 6.16 -9.52 1.02
C ASN A 83 7.50 -8.85 0.63
N THR A 84 7.57 -7.51 0.65
CA THR A 84 8.80 -6.79 0.29
C THR A 84 9.97 -7.21 1.18
N GLY A 85 11.12 -7.50 0.55
CA GLY A 85 12.33 -7.95 1.24
C GLY A 85 12.37 -9.45 1.56
N GLY A 86 11.32 -10.21 1.25
CA GLY A 86 11.32 -11.67 1.37
C GLY A 86 11.45 -12.19 2.80
N MET A 87 12.15 -13.32 2.94
CA MET A 87 12.36 -14.03 4.20
C MET A 87 13.42 -13.35 5.09
N MET A 88 13.47 -13.76 6.36
CA MET A 88 14.33 -13.14 7.38
C MET A 88 15.82 -13.25 7.09
N ASP A 89 16.25 -14.32 6.41
CA ASP A 89 17.62 -14.48 5.92
C ASP A 89 18.04 -13.32 5.02
N ASN A 90 17.19 -12.93 4.06
CA ASN A 90 17.45 -11.79 3.18
C ASN A 90 17.41 -10.45 3.94
N ILE A 91 16.47 -10.28 4.88
CA ILE A 91 16.40 -9.07 5.72
C ILE A 91 17.69 -8.89 6.53
N LEU A 92 18.24 -9.98 7.09
CA LEU A 92 19.50 -9.94 7.84
C LEU A 92 20.72 -9.75 6.94
N ALA A 93 20.81 -10.50 5.83
CA ALA A 93 21.91 -10.43 4.88
C ALA A 93 22.04 -9.03 4.27
N SER A 94 20.91 -8.42 3.89
CA SER A 94 20.83 -7.07 3.33
C SER A 94 20.79 -5.96 4.40
N LYS A 95 20.83 -6.33 5.69
CA LYS A 95 20.81 -5.42 6.83
C LYS A 95 19.60 -4.47 6.83
N LEU A 96 18.41 -4.94 6.43
CA LEU A 96 17.19 -4.13 6.30
C LEU A 96 16.45 -3.89 7.64
N TYR A 97 16.98 -4.40 8.75
CA TYR A 97 16.41 -4.21 10.09
C TYR A 97 16.75 -2.85 10.73
N ARG A 98 17.64 -2.06 10.13
CA ARG A 98 18.05 -0.73 10.61
C ARG A 98 18.26 0.25 9.44
N PRO A 99 18.04 1.56 9.65
CA PRO A 99 18.18 2.55 8.59
C PRO A 99 19.62 2.69 8.10
N GLY A 100 19.75 3.15 6.85
CA GLY A 100 20.99 3.69 6.28
C GLY A 100 20.75 5.11 5.78
N SER A 101 21.55 5.55 4.81
CA SER A 101 21.48 6.92 4.25
C SER A 101 21.15 6.95 2.76
N VAL A 102 20.75 5.82 2.17
CA VAL A 102 20.45 5.70 0.73
C VAL A 102 18.98 5.37 0.57
N ALA A 103 18.29 6.16 -0.25
CA ALA A 103 16.93 5.91 -0.71
C ALA A 103 16.94 5.56 -2.20
N TYR A 104 15.99 4.74 -2.64
CA TYR A 104 15.77 4.39 -4.05
C TYR A 104 14.27 4.35 -4.34
N VAL A 105 13.91 4.40 -5.63
CA VAL A 105 12.54 4.31 -6.15
C VAL A 105 12.44 3.22 -7.20
#